data_AF-A0A957NJS4-F1
#
_entry.id   AF-A0A957NJS4-F1
#
_cell.length_a   1.000
_cell.length_b   1.000
_cell.length_c   1.000
_cell.angle_alpha   90.00
_cell.angle_beta   90.00
_cell.angle_gamma   90.00
#
_symmetry.space_group_name_H-M   'P 1'
#
loop_
_entity.id
_entity.type
_entity.pdbx_description
1 polymer ?
#
loop_
_entity_poly.entity_id
_entity_poly.type
_entity_poly.pdbx_seq_one_letter_code
_entity_poly.pdbx_strand_id
1 'polypeptide(L)'
;MKHPSKLFTLLGLLLALVLVMTACAAPAPAGDAAAPAEAEATATPAESGDAAATESEGGYTIGVSNTLVGNGWREQMICAIKAEATASGLVDRVVVVNRNGGPTEQIADLESLIS
;
A
#
# COMPACT_ATOMS: atom_id res chain seq x y z
N MET A 1 -33.02 -10.75 44.66
CA MET A 1 -31.74 -11.27 44.11
C MET A 1 -31.76 -11.14 42.58
N LYS A 2 -31.27 -10.02 42.03
CA LYS A 2 -31.10 -9.78 40.60
C LYS A 2 -30.14 -8.60 40.47
N HIS A 3 -28.84 -8.86 40.35
CA HIS A 3 -27.80 -7.99 39.72
C HIS A 3 -26.35 -8.48 39.98
N PRO A 4 -25.98 -9.76 39.78
CA PRO A 4 -24.55 -10.10 39.63
C PRO A 4 -24.02 -9.67 38.25
N SER A 5 -24.84 -9.77 37.19
CA SER A 5 -24.40 -9.54 35.80
C SER A 5 -23.92 -8.12 35.50
N LYS A 6 -24.58 -7.07 36.01
CA LYS A 6 -24.18 -5.67 35.72
C LYS A 6 -22.84 -5.30 36.34
N LEU A 7 -22.50 -5.90 37.49
CA LEU A 7 -21.21 -5.70 38.15
C LEU A 7 -20.08 -6.37 37.36
N PHE A 8 -20.31 -7.57 36.82
CA PHE A 8 -19.35 -8.25 35.94
C PHE A 8 -19.18 -7.54 34.59
N THR A 9 -20.24 -6.94 34.03
CA THR A 9 -20.13 -6.14 32.80
C THR A 9 -19.34 -4.85 33.02
N LEU A 10 -19.56 -4.16 34.15
CA LEU A 10 -18.78 -2.96 34.51
C LEU A 10 -17.31 -3.30 34.80
N LEU A 11 -17.03 -4.39 35.51
CA LEU A 11 -15.66 -4.83 35.77
C LEU A 11 -14.93 -5.28 34.49
N GLY A 12 -15.63 -5.93 33.56
CA GLY A 12 -15.09 -6.30 32.25
C GLY A 12 -14.78 -5.09 31.37
N LEU A 13 -15.65 -4.07 31.36
CA LEU A 13 -15.42 -2.83 30.62
C LEU A 13 -14.24 -2.04 31.21
N LEU A 14 -14.10 -2.03 32.55
CA LEU A 14 -12.99 -1.36 33.24
C LEU A 14 -11.65 -2.06 32.95
N LEU A 15 -11.64 -3.40 32.91
CA LEU A 15 -10.45 -4.19 32.58
C LEU A 15 -10.01 -3.98 31.11
N ALA A 16 -10.96 -3.89 30.19
CA ALA A 16 -10.68 -3.62 28.77
C ALA A 16 -10.09 -2.21 28.55
N LEU A 17 -10.51 -1.21 29.35
CA LEU A 17 -9.99 0.15 29.26
C LEU A 17 -8.53 0.29 29.73
N VAL A 18 -8.09 -0.52 30.71
CA VAL A 18 -6.70 -0.53 31.22
C VAL A 18 -5.72 -1.13 30.21
N LEU A 19 -6.16 -2.11 29.42
CA LEU A 19 -5.33 -2.78 28.39
C LEU A 19 -5.00 -1.87 27.19
N VAL A 20 -5.77 -0.81 26.94
CA VAL A 20 -5.57 0.09 25.79
C VAL A 20 -4.48 1.14 26.04
N MET A 21 -4.11 1.41 27.30
CA MET A 21 -3.17 2.50 27.66
C MET A 21 -1.70 2.07 27.85
N THR A 22 -1.34 0.81 27.56
CA THR A 22 0.05 0.30 27.72
C THR A 22 0.77 -0.01 26.40
N ALA A 23 0.21 0.37 25.24
CA ALA A 23 0.81 0.10 23.94
C ALA A 23 1.77 1.20 23.40
N CYS A 24 2.02 2.27 24.17
CA CYS A 24 3.02 3.29 23.82
C CYS A 24 4.16 3.30 24.85
N ALA A 25 4.95 2.24 24.86
CA ALA A 25 6.32 2.27 25.36
C ALA A 25 7.21 1.63 24.29
N ALA A 26 7.86 2.47 23.50
CA ALA A 26 8.89 2.02 22.56
C ALA A 26 10.06 1.42 23.35
N PRO A 27 10.53 0.19 23.04
CA PRO A 27 11.81 -0.28 23.55
C PRO A 27 12.93 0.56 22.91
N ALA A 28 13.82 1.11 23.75
CA ALA A 28 15.08 1.69 23.30
C ALA A 28 15.92 0.61 22.60
N PRO A 29 16.57 0.88 21.46
CA PRO A 29 17.47 -0.07 20.85
C PRO A 29 18.76 -0.16 21.67
N ALA A 30 18.95 -1.26 22.40
CA ALA A 30 20.28 -1.77 22.70
C ALA A 30 20.78 -2.50 21.46
N GLY A 31 21.69 -1.87 20.73
CA GLY A 31 22.27 -2.39 19.49
C GLY A 31 23.72 -1.99 19.38
N ASP A 32 24.59 -2.74 20.06
CA ASP A 32 25.98 -2.88 19.68
C ASP A 32 26.02 -4.00 18.63
N ALA A 33 26.01 -3.62 17.34
CA ALA A 33 26.19 -4.52 16.21
C ALA A 33 26.60 -3.72 14.97
N ALA A 34 27.87 -3.89 14.61
CA ALA A 34 28.51 -3.80 13.30
C ALA A 34 27.75 -3.12 12.14
N ALA A 35 28.44 -2.11 11.58
CA ALA A 35 28.12 -1.38 10.36
C ALA A 35 27.74 -2.26 9.15
N PRO A 36 26.83 -1.78 8.28
CA PRO A 36 26.90 -2.00 6.85
C PRO A 36 27.58 -0.83 6.16
N ALA A 37 28.42 -1.17 5.18
CA ALA A 37 29.13 -0.25 4.31
C ALA A 37 28.18 0.74 3.61
N GLU A 38 28.59 2.00 3.58
CA GLU A 38 28.03 3.06 2.75
C GLU A 38 28.06 2.62 1.27
N ALA A 39 26.89 2.39 0.68
CA ALA A 39 26.72 2.42 -0.76
C ALA A 39 26.40 3.87 -1.14
N GLU A 40 27.35 4.52 -1.83
CA GLU A 40 27.20 5.88 -2.35
C GLU A 40 25.92 6.00 -3.20
N ALA A 41 25.00 6.82 -2.71
CA ALA A 41 23.85 7.26 -3.48
C ALA A 41 24.31 8.34 -4.47
N THR A 42 24.61 7.94 -5.70
CA THR A 42 24.71 8.88 -6.83
C THR A 42 23.31 9.47 -7.10
N ALA A 43 23.08 10.67 -6.57
CA ALA A 43 21.91 11.47 -6.87
C ALA A 43 21.94 11.92 -8.34
N THR A 44 21.11 11.31 -9.17
CA THR A 44 20.77 11.86 -10.49
C THR A 44 19.77 13.00 -10.25
N PRO A 45 20.00 14.22 -10.77
CA PRO A 45 19.01 15.29 -10.67
C PRO A 45 17.69 14.85 -11.31
N ALA A 46 16.61 14.96 -10.55
CA ALA A 46 15.26 14.83 -11.07
C ALA A 46 15.03 15.92 -12.13
N GLU A 47 14.77 15.51 -13.36
CA GLU A 47 14.24 16.40 -14.38
C GLU A 47 12.85 16.82 -13.93
N SER A 48 12.71 18.07 -13.46
CA SER A 48 11.41 18.69 -13.24
C SER A 48 10.76 18.91 -14.59
N GLY A 49 9.94 17.96 -15.02
CA GLY A 49 8.98 18.16 -16.09
C GLY A 49 7.91 19.14 -15.61
N ASP A 50 8.00 20.38 -16.08
CA ASP A 50 6.89 21.33 -16.06
C ASP A 50 5.79 20.83 -17.01
N ALA A 51 4.71 20.33 -16.44
CA ALA A 51 3.44 20.22 -17.12
C ALA A 51 2.35 20.62 -16.14
N ALA A 52 2.17 21.93 -15.97
CA ALA A 52 0.92 22.47 -15.45
C ALA A 52 -0.19 22.22 -16.49
N ALA A 53 -0.62 20.97 -16.61
CA ALA A 53 -1.87 20.62 -17.25
C ALA A 53 -2.98 20.98 -16.26
N THR A 54 -3.83 21.92 -16.64
CA THR A 54 -5.10 22.13 -15.95
C THR A 54 -5.87 20.81 -16.01
N GLU A 55 -6.01 20.15 -14.86
CA GLU A 55 -6.59 18.82 -14.75
C GLU A 55 -8.04 18.83 -15.22
N SER A 56 -8.37 18.04 -16.25
CA SER A 56 -9.71 17.49 -16.34
C SER A 56 -9.82 16.47 -15.21
N GLU A 57 -10.76 16.65 -14.28
CA GLU A 57 -11.06 15.61 -13.30
C GLU A 57 -11.66 14.41 -14.04
N GLY A 58 -10.80 13.44 -14.39
CA GLY A 58 -11.19 12.17 -15.01
C GLY A 58 -10.68 11.95 -16.43
N GLY A 59 -11.16 10.88 -17.06
CA GLY A 59 -10.66 10.41 -18.36
C GLY A 59 -9.34 9.65 -18.28
N TYR A 60 -8.93 9.22 -17.08
CA TYR A 60 -7.64 8.58 -16.88
C TYR A 60 -7.61 7.16 -17.45
N THR A 61 -6.45 6.76 -17.98
CA THR A 61 -6.13 5.36 -18.25
C THR A 61 -5.06 4.92 -17.26
N ILE A 62 -5.33 3.86 -16.51
CA ILE A 62 -4.39 3.27 -15.55
C ILE A 62 -3.76 2.03 -16.17
N GLY A 63 -2.44 2.02 -16.32
CA GLY A 63 -1.66 0.84 -16.67
C GLY A 63 -1.12 0.12 -15.42
N VAL A 64 -1.21 -1.21 -15.39
CA VAL A 64 -0.69 -2.04 -14.29
C VAL A 64 0.15 -3.18 -14.84
N SER A 65 1.45 -3.17 -14.57
CA SER A 65 2.36 -4.29 -14.82
C SER A 65 2.40 -5.21 -13.60
N ASN A 66 2.06 -6.50 -13.77
CA ASN A 66 1.84 -7.43 -12.67
C ASN A 66 2.53 -8.79 -12.88
N THR A 67 3.49 -9.09 -12.00
CA THR A 67 4.09 -10.42 -11.79
C THR A 67 3.41 -11.28 -10.71
N LEU A 68 3.81 -12.54 -10.56
CA LEU A 68 3.24 -13.52 -9.63
C LEU A 68 1.75 -13.83 -9.90
N VAL A 69 1.41 -14.00 -11.18
CA VAL A 69 0.08 -14.43 -11.64
C VAL A 69 -0.31 -15.75 -10.98
N GLY A 70 -1.54 -15.82 -10.48
CA GLY A 70 -2.04 -16.96 -9.72
C GLY A 70 -1.76 -16.88 -8.22
N ASN A 71 -1.02 -15.87 -7.74
CA ASN A 71 -0.96 -15.55 -6.32
C ASN A 71 -2.26 -14.83 -5.91
N GLY A 72 -3.01 -15.43 -4.99
CA GLY A 72 -4.31 -14.89 -4.56
C GLY A 72 -4.26 -13.43 -4.05
N TRP A 73 -3.17 -13.03 -3.38
CA TRP A 73 -3.02 -11.65 -2.92
C TRP A 73 -2.85 -10.66 -4.10
N ARG A 74 -2.11 -11.04 -5.14
CA ARG A 74 -1.95 -10.24 -6.36
C ARG A 74 -3.26 -10.12 -7.13
N GLU A 75 -4.00 -11.21 -7.26
CA GLU A 75 -5.32 -11.18 -7.91
C GLU A 75 -6.31 -10.28 -7.15
N GLN A 76 -6.28 -10.31 -5.81
CA GLN A 76 -7.08 -9.37 -5.01
C GLN A 76 -6.63 -7.91 -5.17
N MET A 77 -5.32 -7.66 -5.27
CA MET A 77 -4.80 -6.31 -5.55
C MET A 77 -5.32 -5.77 -6.89
N ILE A 78 -5.28 -6.57 -7.95
CA ILE A 78 -5.83 -6.19 -9.27
C ILE A 78 -7.33 -5.96 -9.22
N CYS A 79 -8.07 -6.79 -8.47
CA CYS A 79 -9.50 -6.60 -8.25
C CYS A 79 -9.79 -5.25 -7.58
N ALA A 80 -9.06 -4.90 -6.51
CA ALA A 80 -9.22 -3.65 -5.79
C ALA A 80 -8.94 -2.42 -6.67
N ILE A 81 -7.89 -2.47 -7.50
CA ILE A 81 -7.57 -1.39 -8.45
C ILE A 81 -8.75 -1.15 -9.41
N LYS A 82 -9.30 -2.23 -9.99
CA LYS A 82 -10.44 -2.12 -10.92
C LYS A 82 -11.71 -1.63 -10.22
N ALA A 83 -11.94 -2.07 -8.99
CA ALA A 83 -13.09 -1.64 -8.20
C ALA A 83 -13.02 -0.14 -7.89
N GLU A 84 -11.86 0.37 -7.46
CA GLU A 84 -11.67 1.79 -7.15
C GLU A 84 -11.71 2.66 -8.42
N ALA A 85 -11.09 2.20 -9.51
CA ALA A 85 -11.19 2.87 -10.80
C ALA A 85 -12.65 3.07 -11.24
N THR A 86 -13.49 2.06 -11.00
CA THR A 86 -14.94 2.14 -11.28
C THR A 86 -15.65 3.07 -10.29
N ALA A 87 -15.37 2.93 -8.99
CA ALA A 87 -16.05 3.68 -7.93
C ALA A 87 -15.74 5.18 -7.98
N SER A 88 -14.51 5.55 -8.35
CA SER A 88 -14.09 6.95 -8.47
C SER A 88 -14.80 7.69 -9.61
N GLY A 89 -15.19 7.00 -10.68
CA GLY A 89 -15.75 7.61 -11.88
C GLY A 89 -14.73 8.45 -12.69
N LEU A 90 -13.44 8.40 -12.33
CA LEU A 90 -12.38 9.20 -12.96
C LEU A 90 -11.59 8.42 -14.02
N VAL A 91 -11.71 7.09 -14.05
CA VAL A 91 -10.86 6.21 -14.86
C VAL A 91 -11.68 5.57 -15.98
N ASP A 92 -11.35 5.88 -17.23
CA ASP A 92 -12.00 5.32 -18.41
C ASP A 92 -11.57 3.86 -18.66
N ARG A 93 -10.32 3.53 -18.31
CA ARG A 93 -9.74 2.22 -18.60
C ARG A 93 -8.66 1.82 -17.62
N VAL A 94 -8.68 0.55 -17.21
CA VAL A 94 -7.57 -0.12 -16.55
C VAL A 94 -6.99 -1.18 -17.49
N VAL A 95 -5.72 -1.03 -17.87
CA VAL A 95 -4.97 -2.00 -18.68
C VAL A 95 -4.05 -2.79 -17.76
N VAL A 96 -4.25 -4.10 -17.68
CA VAL A 96 -3.45 -4.99 -16.83
C VAL A 96 -2.61 -5.90 -17.71
N VAL A 97 -1.29 -5.86 -17.54
CA VAL A 97 -0.35 -6.78 -18.17
C VAL A 97 0.09 -7.78 -17.11
N ASN A 98 -0.27 -9.05 -17.31
CA ASN A 98 0.00 -10.14 -16.37
C ASN A 98 1.05 -11.08 -16.95
N ARG A 99 2.22 -11.17 -16.32
CA ARG A 99 3.20 -12.22 -16.62
C ARG A 99 4.06 -12.57 -15.43
N ASN A 100 4.48 -13.83 -15.32
CA ASN A 100 5.52 -14.21 -14.37
C ASN A 100 6.88 -13.88 -14.99
N GLY A 101 7.54 -12.85 -14.47
CA GLY A 101 8.83 -12.34 -14.95
C GLY A 101 9.57 -11.56 -13.87
N GLY A 102 10.82 -11.19 -14.16
CA GLY A 102 11.68 -10.39 -13.31
C GLY A 102 11.59 -8.89 -13.63
N PRO A 103 12.53 -8.09 -13.10
CA PRO A 103 12.54 -6.65 -13.30
C PRO A 103 12.61 -6.23 -14.78
N THR A 104 13.44 -6.90 -15.60
CA THR A 104 13.59 -6.59 -17.03
C THR A 104 12.26 -6.72 -17.77
N GLU A 105 11.53 -7.79 -17.48
CA GLU A 105 10.20 -8.02 -18.02
C GLU A 105 9.23 -6.92 -17.57
N GLN A 106 9.18 -6.65 -16.27
CA GLN A 106 8.28 -5.62 -15.75
C GLN A 106 8.58 -4.23 -16.34
N ILE A 107 9.85 -3.89 -16.61
CA ILE A 107 10.25 -2.65 -17.29
C ILE A 107 9.67 -2.58 -18.71
N ALA A 108 9.84 -3.63 -19.51
CA ALA A 108 9.30 -3.66 -20.88
C ALA A 108 7.76 -3.54 -20.90
N ASP A 109 7.08 -4.11 -19.91
CA ASP A 109 5.62 -3.96 -19.78
C ASP A 109 5.24 -2.51 -19.45
N LEU A 110 6.00 -1.82 -18.61
CA LEU A 110 5.79 -0.40 -18.31
C LEU A 110 6.05 0.48 -19.54
N GLU A 111 7.12 0.23 -20.29
CA GLU A 111 7.41 0.95 -21.54
C GLU A 111 6.25 0.81 -22.54
N SER A 112 5.70 -0.41 -22.68
CA SER A 112 4.54 -0.66 -23.55
C SER A 112 3.24 -0.03 -23.05
N LEU A 113 3.11 0.26 -21.75
CA LEU A 113 1.92 0.88 -21.18
C LEU A 113 1.91 2.40 -21.33
N ILE A 114 3.08 3.01 -21.53
CA ILE A 114 3.25 4.47 -21.69
C ILE A 114 3.13 4.89 -23.16
N SER A 115 3.48 3.99 -24.09
CA SER A 115 3.42 4.21 -25.55
C SER A 115 2.02 4.06 -26.12
#